data_AF-A0A2I0ICF3-F1
#
_entry.id   AF-A0A2I0ICF3-F1
#
_cell.length_a   1.000
_cell.length_b   1.000
_cell.length_c   1.000
_cell.angle_alpha   90.00
_cell.angle_beta   90.00
_cell.angle_gamma   90.00
#
_symmetry.space_group_name_H-M   'P 1'
#
loop_
_entity.id
_entity.type
_entity.pdbx_description
1 polymer ?
#
loop_
_entity_poly.entity_id
_entity_poly.type
_entity_poly.pdbx_seq_one_letter_code
_entity_poly.pdbx_strand_id
1 'polypeptide(L)'
;MLATPFQALAETCEAESSFFNMPILLLVALIGATVGGLLARQRRGELQKVNEQLRQINAALRRQAKIESYAPTLSYAPVGSRFVENEVIVDPRREEMIARLKAGKSFLRNQDPEKAFGEFKAGLELAQALNDPIEEKKAARGLGASLQRQGKYREAIKYFNMVLKISEREGEDSGNTEAYGAIADCYTELGDLERAGKFYDNYIARLESD
;
A
#
# COMPACT_ATOMS: atom_id res chain seq x y z
N MET A 1 28.42 -70.90 12.25
CA MET A 1 27.73 -69.78 12.94
C MET A 1 28.74 -68.66 13.13
N LEU A 2 28.45 -67.51 12.52
CA LEU A 2 28.75 -66.11 12.94
C LEU A 2 30.22 -65.70 13.16
N ALA A 3 30.73 -64.56 12.70
CA ALA A 3 30.39 -63.55 11.71
C ALA A 3 31.62 -62.61 11.69
N THR A 4 32.21 -62.31 10.53
CA THR A 4 33.15 -61.17 10.42
C THR A 4 32.36 -59.94 9.97
N PRO A 5 32.53 -58.76 10.58
CA PRO A 5 31.77 -57.59 10.18
C PRO A 5 32.31 -57.04 8.85
N PHE A 6 31.38 -56.68 7.96
CA PHE A 6 31.64 -55.91 6.74
C PHE A 6 32.15 -54.52 7.12
N GLN A 7 33.37 -54.18 6.72
CA GLN A 7 33.84 -52.79 6.68
C GLN A 7 33.28 -52.15 5.42
N ALA A 8 32.17 -51.41 5.56
CA ALA A 8 31.71 -50.50 4.54
C ALA A 8 32.61 -49.26 4.55
N LEU A 9 33.47 -49.13 3.53
CA LEU A 9 34.15 -47.89 3.20
C LEU A 9 33.09 -46.90 2.69
N ALA A 10 32.67 -45.96 3.53
CA ALA A 10 31.98 -44.78 3.07
C ALA A 10 33.00 -43.89 2.39
N GLU A 11 33.04 -43.89 1.05
CA GLU A 11 33.65 -42.81 0.30
C GLU A 11 32.88 -41.53 0.64
N THR A 12 33.49 -40.67 1.46
CA THR A 12 33.04 -39.30 1.60
C THR A 12 33.39 -38.57 0.31
N CYS A 13 32.37 -38.15 -0.46
CA CYS A 13 32.56 -37.19 -1.54
C CYS A 13 33.33 -35.99 -0.97
N GLU A 14 34.57 -35.80 -1.40
CA GLU A 14 35.29 -34.55 -1.20
C GLU A 14 34.50 -33.46 -1.93
N ALA A 15 34.17 -32.39 -1.20
CA ALA A 15 33.56 -31.21 -1.77
C ALA A 15 34.58 -30.57 -2.72
N GLU A 16 34.50 -30.90 -4.00
CA GLU A 16 35.28 -30.25 -5.04
C GLU A 16 35.03 -28.74 -5.01
N SER A 17 36.02 -28.00 -4.52
CA SER A 17 36.35 -26.63 -4.91
C SER A 17 35.29 -25.52 -4.72
N SER A 18 34.73 -25.33 -3.52
CA SER A 18 33.97 -24.10 -3.20
C SER A 18 34.82 -22.96 -2.62
N PHE A 19 36.11 -23.17 -2.36
CA PHE A 19 37.00 -22.16 -1.76
C PHE A 19 37.30 -20.97 -2.69
N PHE A 20 37.28 -21.16 -4.01
CA PHE A 20 37.58 -20.09 -4.97
C PHE A 20 36.37 -19.21 -5.35
N ASN A 21 35.13 -19.65 -5.07
CA ASN A 21 33.92 -18.92 -5.48
C ASN A 21 33.31 -18.03 -4.38
N MET A 22 33.62 -18.32 -3.10
CA MET A 22 33.28 -17.50 -1.94
C MET A 22 33.78 -16.03 -2.00
N PRO A 23 35.05 -15.74 -2.38
CA PRO A 23 35.55 -14.36 -2.39
C PRO A 23 34.90 -13.47 -3.47
N ILE A 24 34.51 -14.04 -4.62
CA ILE A 24 33.86 -13.29 -5.71
C ILE A 24 32.44 -12.89 -5.32
N LEU A 25 31.67 -13.80 -4.72
CA LEU A 25 30.31 -13.52 -4.24
C LEU A 25 30.29 -12.46 -3.13
N LEU A 26 31.23 -12.52 -2.20
CA LEU A 26 31.40 -11.50 -1.16
C LEU A 26 31.71 -10.13 -1.75
N LEU A 27 32.57 -10.07 -2.78
CA LEU A 27 32.91 -8.83 -3.48
C LEU A 27 31.68 -8.22 -4.17
N VAL A 28 30.90 -9.02 -4.90
CA VAL A 28 29.67 -8.58 -5.59
C VAL A 28 28.63 -8.08 -4.58
N ALA A 29 28.45 -8.78 -3.45
CA ALA A 29 27.55 -8.36 -2.38
C ALA A 29 27.99 -7.03 -1.73
N LEU A 30 29.29 -6.84 -1.49
CA LEU A 30 29.84 -5.60 -0.96
C LEU A 30 29.65 -4.43 -1.94
N ILE A 31 29.88 -4.65 -3.24
CA ILE A 31 29.66 -3.64 -4.28
C ILE A 31 28.16 -3.30 -4.37
N GLY A 32 27.27 -4.30 -4.36
CA GLY A 32 25.84 -4.08 -4.38
C GLY A 32 25.34 -3.30 -3.16
N ALA A 33 25.80 -3.65 -1.97
CA ALA A 33 25.43 -2.97 -0.73
C ALA A 33 25.95 -1.52 -0.66
N THR A 34 27.19 -1.29 -1.11
CA THR A 34 27.78 0.06 -1.12
C THR A 34 27.12 0.96 -2.16
N VAL A 35 26.94 0.48 -3.39
CA VAL A 35 26.28 1.24 -4.46
C VAL A 35 24.81 1.49 -4.12
N GLY A 36 24.07 0.46 -3.69
CA GLY A 36 22.67 0.60 -3.28
C GLY A 36 22.49 1.55 -2.08
N GLY A 37 23.38 1.46 -1.09
CA GLY A 37 23.40 2.37 0.05
C GLY A 37 23.69 3.82 -0.33
N LEU A 38 24.64 4.06 -1.24
CA LEU A 38 25.00 5.40 -1.72
C LEU A 38 23.84 6.03 -2.52
N LEU A 39 23.24 5.25 -3.42
CA LEU A 39 22.15 5.69 -4.29
C LEU A 39 20.86 5.96 -3.48
N ALA A 40 20.59 5.14 -2.45
CA ALA A 40 19.50 5.39 -1.51
C ALA A 40 19.72 6.67 -0.68
N ARG A 41 20.97 6.93 -0.24
CA ARG A 41 21.32 8.18 0.45
C ARG A 41 21.20 9.40 -0.46
N GLN A 42 21.60 9.28 -1.73
CA GLN A 42 21.47 10.34 -2.72
C GLN A 42 20.01 10.70 -2.97
N ARG A 43 19.15 9.70 -3.21
CA ARG A 43 17.69 9.90 -3.38
C ARG A 43 17.04 10.53 -2.15
N ARG A 44 17.46 10.14 -0.94
CA ARG A 44 16.98 10.78 0.30
C ARG A 44 17.36 12.27 0.37
N GLY A 45 18.58 12.61 -0.02
CA GLY A 45 19.05 14.00 -0.06
C GLY A 45 18.30 14.84 -1.10
N GLU A 46 18.05 14.30 -2.29
CA GLU A 46 17.24 14.95 -3.34
C GLU A 46 15.80 15.17 -2.87
N LEU A 47 15.17 14.16 -2.27
CA LEU A 47 13.83 14.28 -1.69
C LEU A 47 13.76 15.35 -0.59
N GLN A 48 14.77 15.42 0.28
CA GLN A 48 14.84 16.45 1.32
C GLN A 48 14.93 17.85 0.71
N LYS A 49 15.77 18.03 -0.33
CA LYS A 49 15.89 19.32 -1.04
C LYS A 49 14.58 19.72 -1.69
N VAL A 50 13.92 18.81 -2.41
CA VAL A 50 12.64 19.08 -3.07
C VAL A 50 11.56 19.45 -2.04
N ASN A 51 11.50 18.74 -0.92
CA ASN A 51 10.51 19.00 0.13
C ASN A 51 10.75 20.36 0.81
N GLU A 52 12.00 20.75 1.02
CA GLU A 52 12.35 22.06 1.55
C GLU A 52 12.05 23.18 0.55
N GLN A 53 12.32 22.97 -0.74
CA GLN A 53 11.92 23.90 -1.81
C GLN A 53 10.41 24.10 -1.84
N LEU A 54 9.62 23.03 -1.74
CA LEU A 54 8.15 23.11 -1.65
C LEU A 54 7.69 23.94 -0.46
N ARG A 55 8.32 23.76 0.71
CA ARG A 55 8.02 24.58 1.90
C ARG A 55 8.35 26.05 1.68
N GLN A 56 9.48 26.36 1.07
CA GLN A 56 9.87 27.72 0.76
C GLN A 56 8.93 28.38 -0.26
N ILE A 57 8.53 27.65 -1.31
CA ILE A 57 7.55 28.12 -2.30
C ILE A 57 6.21 28.41 -1.61
N ASN A 58 5.72 27.49 -0.78
CA ASN A 58 4.48 27.70 -0.01
C ASN A 58 4.58 28.90 0.94
N ALA A 59 5.74 29.11 1.58
CA ALA A 59 5.97 30.28 2.43
C ALA A 59 6.05 31.59 1.63
N ALA A 60 6.67 31.57 0.44
CA ALA A 60 6.78 32.72 -0.44
C ALA A 60 5.42 33.13 -1.03
N LEU A 61 4.62 32.16 -1.48
CA LEU A 61 3.24 32.39 -1.95
C LEU A 61 2.37 33.01 -0.85
N ARG A 62 2.51 32.55 0.41
CA ARG A 62 1.84 33.18 1.56
C ARG A 62 2.27 34.62 1.79
N ARG A 63 3.56 34.94 1.63
CA ARG A 63 4.07 36.31 1.74
C ARG A 63 3.59 37.19 0.60
N GLN A 64 3.58 36.69 -0.64
CA GLN A 64 3.06 37.40 -1.80
C GLN A 64 1.56 37.71 -1.63
N ALA A 65 0.74 36.73 -1.25
CA ALA A 65 -0.68 36.96 -0.95
C ALA A 65 -0.89 38.01 0.15
N LYS A 66 -0.01 38.03 1.16
CA LYS A 66 -0.04 39.04 2.23
C LYS A 66 0.40 40.43 1.76
N ILE A 67 1.29 40.54 0.78
CA ILE A 67 1.74 41.81 0.18
C ILE A 67 0.73 42.34 -0.84
N GLU A 68 0.11 41.47 -1.63
CA GLU A 68 -0.98 41.83 -2.56
C GLU A 68 -2.22 42.35 -1.80
N SER A 69 -2.47 41.84 -0.59
CA SER A 69 -3.48 42.40 0.32
C SER A 69 -3.14 43.81 0.86
N TYR A 70 -1.95 44.34 0.57
CA TYR A 70 -1.46 45.66 1.01
C TYR A 70 -1.34 46.68 -0.14
N ALA A 71 -1.77 46.38 -1.37
CA ALA A 71 -1.78 47.32 -2.49
C ALA A 71 -2.93 48.35 -2.39
N PRO A 72 -2.67 49.66 -2.20
CA PRO A 72 -3.66 50.63 -1.70
C PRO A 72 -4.34 51.48 -2.80
N THR A 73 -4.67 50.90 -3.96
CA THR A 73 -5.34 51.64 -5.05
C THR A 73 -6.61 50.96 -5.53
N LEU A 74 -7.56 50.72 -4.64
CA LEU A 74 -9.00 50.70 -4.96
C LEU A 74 -9.81 50.88 -3.67
N SER A 75 -10.64 51.93 -3.72
CA SER A 75 -11.51 52.55 -2.71
C SER A 75 -12.00 51.70 -1.52
N TYR A 76 -11.89 52.32 -0.34
CA TYR A 76 -12.50 51.99 0.96
C TYR A 76 -13.87 51.27 0.88
N ALA A 77 -13.91 50.06 1.45
CA ALA A 77 -15.09 49.48 2.10
C ALA A 77 -14.62 48.96 3.48
N PRO A 78 -15.41 49.13 4.55
CA PRO A 78 -14.88 49.15 5.92
C PRO A 78 -14.37 47.77 6.35
N VAL A 79 -13.38 47.83 7.23
CA VAL A 79 -12.77 46.74 7.99
C VAL A 79 -13.87 45.88 8.65
N GLY A 80 -14.25 44.80 7.98
CA GLY A 80 -15.32 43.91 8.43
C GLY A 80 -15.34 42.54 7.78
N SER A 81 -14.44 42.25 6.84
CA SER A 81 -14.27 40.92 6.27
C SER A 81 -12.87 40.46 6.63
N ARG A 82 -12.74 39.77 7.77
CA ARG A 82 -11.75 38.69 7.87
C ARG A 82 -12.00 37.84 6.62
N PHE A 83 -11.17 38.01 5.60
CA PHE A 83 -10.89 36.89 4.73
C PHE A 83 -10.20 35.90 5.66
N VAL A 84 -11.05 35.07 6.27
CA VAL A 84 -10.67 33.79 6.85
C VAL A 84 -9.69 33.20 5.86
N GLU A 85 -8.62 32.64 6.40
CA GLU A 85 -7.70 31.80 5.68
C GLU A 85 -8.50 31.02 4.62
N ASN A 86 -7.91 30.72 3.46
CA ASN A 86 -8.31 29.44 2.85
C ASN A 86 -7.92 28.36 3.87
N GLU A 87 -8.68 28.24 4.96
CA GLU A 87 -8.96 27.02 5.67
C GLU A 87 -9.27 26.08 4.53
N VAL A 88 -8.36 25.13 4.28
CA VAL A 88 -8.80 23.92 3.63
C VAL A 88 -9.92 23.46 4.54
N ILE A 89 -11.17 23.71 4.15
CA ILE A 89 -12.34 23.23 4.86
C ILE A 89 -12.28 21.72 4.67
N VAL A 90 -11.45 21.06 5.47
CA VAL A 90 -11.38 19.62 5.49
C VAL A 90 -12.68 19.24 6.16
N ASP A 91 -13.60 18.68 5.37
CA ASP A 91 -14.83 18.13 5.92
C ASP A 91 -14.45 17.22 7.09
N PRO A 92 -14.93 17.47 8.32
CA PRO A 92 -14.57 16.65 9.48
C PRO A 92 -14.88 15.17 9.25
N ARG A 93 -15.85 14.85 8.38
CA ARG A 93 -16.14 13.47 7.96
C ARG A 93 -15.03 12.86 7.11
N ARG A 94 -14.36 13.65 6.27
CA ARG A 94 -13.21 13.21 5.48
C ARG A 94 -12.00 12.92 6.38
N GLU A 95 -11.74 13.75 7.38
CA GLU A 95 -10.69 13.48 8.37
C GLU A 95 -10.97 12.21 9.17
N GLU A 96 -12.21 12.07 9.66
CA GLU A 96 -12.63 10.88 10.39
C GLU A 96 -12.46 9.63 9.52
N MET A 97 -12.95 9.64 8.28
CA MET A 97 -12.78 8.54 7.33
C MET A 97 -11.31 8.12 7.18
N ILE A 98 -10.41 9.08 6.92
CA ILE A 98 -8.98 8.79 6.77
C ILE A 98 -8.41 8.19 8.06
N ALA A 99 -8.80 8.71 9.22
CA ALA A 99 -8.38 8.18 10.52
C ALA A 99 -8.86 6.74 10.73
N ARG A 100 -10.13 6.43 10.40
CA ARG A 100 -10.70 5.08 10.45
C ARG A 100 -9.93 4.10 9.56
N LEU A 101 -9.68 4.46 8.31
CA LEU A 101 -8.93 3.61 7.37
C LEU A 101 -7.49 3.37 7.85
N LYS A 102 -6.86 4.38 8.46
CA LYS A 102 -5.52 4.24 9.06
C LYS A 102 -5.54 3.33 10.29
N ALA A 103 -6.54 3.47 11.16
CA ALA A 103 -6.73 2.61 12.33
C ALA A 103 -6.96 1.15 11.92
N GLY A 104 -7.82 0.90 10.93
CA GLY A 104 -8.05 -0.44 10.38
C GLY A 104 -6.77 -1.10 9.87
N LYS A 105 -5.92 -0.37 9.14
CA LYS A 105 -4.60 -0.86 8.70
C LYS A 105 -3.68 -1.17 9.89
N SER A 106 -3.72 -0.36 10.94
CA SER A 106 -2.95 -0.61 12.16
C SER A 106 -3.39 -1.87 12.88
N PHE A 107 -4.70 -2.09 13.00
CA PHE A 107 -5.25 -3.32 13.62
C PHE A 107 -4.91 -4.56 12.81
N LEU A 108 -4.95 -4.51 11.48
CA LEU A 108 -4.44 -5.60 10.66
C LEU A 108 -2.96 -5.85 10.97
N ARG A 109 -2.09 -4.84 10.98
CA ARG A 109 -0.67 -5.06 11.31
C ARG A 109 -0.47 -5.71 12.69
N ASN A 110 -1.34 -5.40 13.64
CA ASN A 110 -1.32 -5.94 14.99
C ASN A 110 -2.02 -7.31 15.16
N GLN A 111 -2.48 -7.93 14.06
CA GLN A 111 -3.20 -9.21 14.07
C GLN A 111 -4.54 -9.18 14.83
N ASP A 112 -5.21 -8.02 14.86
CA ASP A 112 -6.57 -7.84 15.42
C ASP A 112 -7.60 -7.65 14.27
N PRO A 113 -7.94 -8.70 13.50
CA PRO A 113 -8.76 -8.55 12.30
C PRO A 113 -10.23 -8.19 12.59
N GLU A 114 -10.78 -8.49 13.77
CA GLU A 114 -12.15 -8.11 14.14
C GLU A 114 -12.28 -6.60 14.35
N LYS A 115 -11.31 -5.99 15.04
CA LYS A 115 -11.27 -4.52 15.21
C LYS A 115 -11.00 -3.83 13.88
N ALA A 116 -10.10 -4.38 13.08
CA ALA A 116 -9.84 -3.87 11.74
C ALA A 116 -11.12 -3.83 10.89
N PHE A 117 -11.91 -4.91 10.92
CA PHE A 117 -13.18 -4.97 10.21
C PHE A 117 -14.13 -3.85 10.65
N GLY A 118 -14.25 -3.60 11.97
CA GLY A 118 -15.06 -2.51 12.50
C GLY A 118 -14.64 -1.13 11.98
N GLU A 119 -13.34 -0.83 12.02
CA GLU A 119 -12.82 0.46 11.54
C GLU A 119 -12.97 0.63 10.02
N PHE A 120 -12.70 -0.41 9.23
CA PHE A 120 -12.90 -0.33 7.78
C PHE A 120 -14.38 -0.22 7.40
N LYS A 121 -15.30 -0.80 8.18
CA LYS A 121 -16.74 -0.69 7.94
C LYS A 121 -17.22 0.75 8.17
N ALA A 122 -16.83 1.35 9.29
CA ALA A 122 -17.12 2.76 9.56
C ALA A 122 -16.50 3.68 8.49
N GLY A 123 -15.25 3.40 8.07
CA GLY A 123 -14.60 4.13 6.98
C GLY A 123 -15.33 3.99 5.63
N LEU A 124 -15.88 2.81 5.31
CA LEU A 124 -16.65 2.58 4.10
C LEU A 124 -17.94 3.39 4.08
N GLU A 125 -18.69 3.40 5.18
CA GLU A 125 -19.94 4.17 5.31
C GLU A 125 -19.68 5.67 5.10
N LEU A 126 -18.58 6.20 5.64
CA LEU A 126 -18.16 7.58 5.41
C LEU A 126 -17.73 7.83 3.97
N ALA A 127 -16.95 6.94 3.36
CA ALA A 127 -16.53 7.07 1.97
C ALA A 127 -17.72 7.11 0.99
N GLN A 128 -18.74 6.28 1.25
CA GLN A 128 -19.99 6.29 0.49
C GLN A 128 -20.79 7.57 0.70
N ALA A 129 -20.90 8.06 1.95
CA ALA A 129 -21.57 9.32 2.23
C ALA A 129 -20.89 10.53 1.58
N LEU A 130 -19.57 10.46 1.40
CA LEU A 130 -18.76 11.48 0.73
C LEU A 130 -18.68 11.30 -0.80
N ASN A 131 -19.27 10.23 -1.35
CA ASN A 131 -19.15 9.83 -2.75
C ASN A 131 -17.68 9.79 -3.23
N ASP A 132 -16.78 9.24 -2.40
CA ASP A 132 -15.35 9.10 -2.71
C ASP A 132 -15.03 7.65 -3.12
N PRO A 133 -15.08 7.30 -4.42
CA PRO A 133 -14.92 5.92 -4.87
C PRO A 133 -13.52 5.36 -4.60
N ILE A 134 -12.50 6.22 -4.53
CA ILE A 134 -11.12 5.81 -4.25
C ILE A 134 -11.02 5.30 -2.81
N GLU A 135 -11.57 6.04 -1.87
CA GLU A 135 -11.60 5.62 -0.46
C GLU A 135 -12.58 4.48 -0.22
N GLU A 136 -13.69 4.42 -0.98
CA GLU A 136 -14.62 3.28 -0.99
C GLU A 136 -13.89 1.96 -1.35
N LYS A 137 -13.09 1.97 -2.43
CA LYS A 137 -12.27 0.81 -2.83
C LYS A 137 -11.25 0.42 -1.77
N LYS A 138 -10.58 1.39 -1.12
CA LYS A 138 -9.61 1.13 -0.05
C LYS A 138 -10.27 0.50 1.18
N ALA A 139 -11.44 1.00 1.57
CA ALA A 139 -12.21 0.48 2.70
C ALA A 139 -12.69 -0.96 2.42
N ALA A 140 -13.28 -1.19 1.24
CA ALA A 140 -13.73 -2.52 0.81
C ALA A 140 -12.58 -3.55 0.80
N ARG A 141 -11.41 -3.17 0.28
CA ARG A 141 -10.22 -4.04 0.32
C ARG A 141 -9.79 -4.37 1.75
N GLY A 142 -9.83 -3.38 2.64
CA GLY A 142 -9.54 -3.56 4.07
C GLY A 142 -10.52 -4.54 4.75
N LEU A 143 -11.81 -4.45 4.42
CA LEU A 143 -12.84 -5.39 4.89
C LEU A 143 -12.58 -6.81 4.40
N GLY A 144 -12.29 -6.97 3.10
CA GLY A 144 -11.92 -8.26 2.52
C GLY A 144 -10.71 -8.89 3.20
N ALA A 145 -9.64 -8.12 3.37
CA ALA A 145 -8.42 -8.59 4.05
C ALA A 145 -8.67 -8.94 5.52
N SER A 146 -9.52 -8.19 6.22
CA SER A 146 -9.90 -8.49 7.61
C SER A 146 -10.64 -9.82 7.71
N LEU A 147 -11.55 -10.09 6.78
CA LEU A 147 -12.30 -11.35 6.74
C LEU A 147 -11.44 -12.54 6.32
N GLN A 148 -10.51 -12.35 5.37
CA GLN A 148 -9.52 -13.40 5.03
C GLN A 148 -8.75 -13.85 6.25
N ARG A 149 -8.26 -12.91 7.08
CA ARG A 149 -7.53 -13.24 8.31
C ARG A 149 -8.38 -13.92 9.39
N GLN A 150 -9.69 -13.77 9.32
CA GLN A 150 -10.64 -14.50 10.17
C GLN A 150 -11.04 -15.87 9.60
N GLY A 151 -10.51 -16.27 8.42
CA GLY A 151 -10.93 -17.49 7.71
C GLY A 151 -12.30 -17.39 7.05
N LYS A 152 -12.90 -16.20 6.96
CA LYS A 152 -14.24 -15.96 6.38
C LYS A 152 -14.15 -15.67 4.88
N TYR A 153 -13.56 -16.60 4.13
CA TYR A 153 -13.21 -16.40 2.72
C TYR A 153 -14.41 -16.07 1.82
N ARG A 154 -15.56 -16.73 2.02
CA ARG A 154 -16.77 -16.45 1.22
C ARG A 154 -17.29 -15.03 1.40
N GLU A 155 -17.15 -14.45 2.59
CA GLU A 155 -17.53 -13.07 2.86
C GLU A 155 -16.48 -12.10 2.31
N ALA A 156 -15.19 -12.43 2.44
CA ALA A 156 -14.10 -11.63 1.89
C ALA A 156 -14.24 -11.43 0.38
N ILE A 157 -14.58 -12.50 -0.36
CA ILE A 157 -14.83 -12.46 -1.81
C ILE A 157 -15.89 -11.41 -2.17
N LYS A 158 -16.93 -11.19 -1.34
CA LYS A 158 -17.96 -10.18 -1.63
C LYS A 158 -17.37 -8.77 -1.64
N TYR A 159 -16.48 -8.46 -0.69
CA TYR A 159 -15.85 -7.15 -0.59
C TYR A 159 -14.76 -6.93 -1.66
N PHE A 160 -14.02 -7.97 -2.05
CA PHE A 160 -13.11 -7.83 -3.20
C PHE A 160 -13.85 -7.66 -4.52
N ASN A 161 -14.97 -8.36 -4.73
CA ASN A 161 -15.84 -8.11 -5.88
C ASN A 161 -16.45 -6.71 -5.87
N MET A 162 -16.70 -6.13 -4.69
CA MET A 162 -17.14 -4.74 -4.59
C MET A 162 -16.08 -3.77 -5.13
N VAL A 163 -14.79 -4.02 -4.91
CA VAL A 163 -13.70 -3.23 -5.51
C VAL A 163 -13.79 -3.25 -7.04
N LEU A 164 -13.93 -4.44 -7.63
CA LEU A 164 -14.06 -4.60 -9.09
C LEU A 164 -15.29 -3.87 -9.64
N LYS A 165 -16.43 -3.96 -8.96
CA LYS A 165 -17.67 -3.26 -9.34
C LYS A 165 -17.56 -1.74 -9.27
N ILE A 166 -16.85 -1.22 -8.27
CA ILE A 166 -16.60 0.23 -8.19
C ILE A 166 -15.72 0.66 -9.36
N SER A 167 -14.65 -0.08 -9.65
CA SER A 167 -13.78 0.20 -10.80
C SER A 167 -14.54 0.19 -12.13
N GLU A 168 -15.45 -0.78 -12.34
CA GLU A 168 -16.32 -0.83 -13.51
C GLU A 168 -17.26 0.39 -13.59
N ARG A 169 -17.83 0.81 -12.47
CA ARG A 169 -18.70 2.00 -12.39
C ARG A 169 -17.96 3.30 -12.72
N GLU A 170 -16.74 3.47 -12.23
CA GLU A 170 -15.95 4.69 -12.39
C GLU A 170 -15.08 4.69 -13.67
N GLY A 171 -14.96 3.55 -14.36
CA GLY A 171 -14.05 3.39 -15.51
C GLY A 171 -12.57 3.47 -15.11
N GLU A 172 -12.22 3.10 -13.89
CA GLU A 172 -10.89 3.30 -13.30
C GLU A 172 -10.39 2.03 -12.62
N ASP A 173 -9.28 1.50 -13.12
CA ASP A 173 -8.82 0.13 -12.85
C ASP A 173 -7.92 -0.03 -11.62
N SER A 174 -7.63 1.05 -10.87
CA SER A 174 -6.77 1.01 -9.68
C SER A 174 -7.29 0.02 -8.65
N GLY A 175 -6.39 -0.87 -8.24
CA GLY A 175 -6.66 -1.89 -7.23
C GLY A 175 -7.38 -3.14 -7.76
N ASN A 176 -7.70 -3.22 -9.05
CA ASN A 176 -8.29 -4.43 -9.64
C ASN A 176 -7.32 -5.60 -9.59
N THR A 177 -6.05 -5.38 -9.93
CA THR A 177 -5.01 -6.41 -9.91
C THR A 177 -4.88 -7.04 -8.51
N GLU A 178 -4.81 -6.23 -7.45
CA GLU A 178 -4.84 -6.73 -6.07
C GLU A 178 -6.13 -7.50 -5.73
N ALA A 179 -7.29 -7.06 -6.22
CA ALA A 179 -8.57 -7.71 -5.95
C ALA A 179 -8.67 -9.09 -6.64
N TYR A 180 -8.21 -9.23 -7.89
CA TYR A 180 -8.19 -10.53 -8.58
C TYR A 180 -7.33 -11.54 -7.83
N GLY A 181 -6.11 -11.15 -7.42
CA GLY A 181 -5.23 -12.01 -6.62
C GLY A 181 -5.87 -12.41 -5.28
N ALA A 182 -6.45 -11.45 -4.55
CA ALA A 182 -7.08 -11.74 -3.27
C ALA A 182 -8.32 -12.64 -3.37
N ILE A 183 -9.11 -12.52 -4.46
CA ILE A 183 -10.23 -13.44 -4.72
C ILE A 183 -9.71 -14.84 -5.05
N ALA A 184 -8.64 -14.93 -5.85
CA ALA A 184 -8.01 -16.21 -6.17
C ALA A 184 -7.53 -16.91 -4.90
N ASP A 185 -6.81 -16.20 -4.02
CA ASP A 185 -6.36 -16.71 -2.72
C ASP A 185 -7.55 -17.21 -1.88
N CYS A 186 -8.65 -16.46 -1.82
CA CYS A 186 -9.85 -16.90 -1.10
C CYS A 186 -10.44 -18.21 -1.67
N TYR A 187 -10.46 -18.39 -2.99
CA TYR A 187 -10.95 -19.63 -3.60
C TYR A 187 -10.01 -20.81 -3.38
N THR A 188 -8.69 -20.56 -3.38
CA THR A 188 -7.67 -21.55 -3.01
C THR A 188 -7.92 -22.09 -1.61
N GLU A 189 -8.13 -21.19 -0.64
CA GLU A 189 -8.43 -21.56 0.76
C GLU A 189 -9.78 -22.29 0.92
N LEU A 190 -10.72 -22.05 0.02
CA LEU A 190 -12.00 -22.77 -0.03
C LEU A 190 -11.92 -24.12 -0.76
N GLY A 191 -10.77 -24.45 -1.37
CA GLY A 191 -10.57 -25.66 -2.16
C GLY A 191 -11.18 -25.63 -3.57
N ASP A 192 -11.71 -24.49 -4.02
CA ASP A 192 -12.28 -24.32 -5.37
C ASP A 192 -11.17 -23.90 -6.35
N LEU A 193 -10.29 -24.86 -6.66
CA LEU A 193 -9.09 -24.61 -7.46
C LEU A 193 -9.40 -24.20 -8.91
N GLU A 194 -10.54 -24.64 -9.46
CA GLU A 194 -10.94 -24.26 -10.82
C GLU A 194 -11.24 -22.75 -10.89
N ARG A 195 -11.99 -22.22 -9.92
CA ARG A 195 -12.24 -20.78 -9.86
C ARG A 195 -10.99 -20.01 -9.48
N ALA A 196 -10.20 -20.50 -8.52
CA ALA A 196 -8.93 -19.87 -8.16
C ALA A 196 -8.03 -19.68 -9.38
N GLY A 197 -7.87 -20.72 -10.21
CA GLY A 197 -7.09 -20.66 -11.46
C GLY A 197 -7.57 -19.54 -12.39
N LYS A 198 -8.87 -19.46 -12.67
CA LYS A 198 -9.44 -18.40 -13.52
C LYS A 198 -9.15 -16.99 -12.97
N PHE A 199 -9.20 -16.80 -11.65
CA PHE A 199 -8.88 -15.51 -11.05
C PHE A 199 -7.37 -15.20 -11.06
N TYR A 200 -6.51 -16.22 -10.90
CA TYR A 200 -5.06 -16.05 -11.06
C TYR A 200 -4.66 -15.74 -12.50
N ASP A 201 -5.29 -16.35 -13.50
CA ASP A 201 -5.04 -16.02 -14.91
C ASP A 201 -5.33 -14.54 -15.19
N ASN A 202 -6.47 -14.04 -14.68
CA ASN A 202 -6.80 -12.61 -14.78
C ASN A 202 -5.80 -11.72 -14.01
N TYR A 203 -5.35 -12.15 -12.83
CA TYR A 203 -4.33 -11.44 -12.05
C TYR A 203 -3.00 -11.33 -12.82
N ILE A 204 -2.52 -12.43 -13.40
CA ILE A 204 -1.26 -12.48 -14.16
C ILE A 204 -1.37 -11.64 -15.43
N ALA A 205 -2.45 -11.80 -16.19
CA ALA A 205 -2.66 -11.02 -17.42
C ALA A 205 -2.65 -9.50 -17.15
N ARG A 206 -3.13 -9.07 -15.98
CA ARG A 206 -3.10 -7.65 -15.58
C ARG A 206 -1.73 -7.18 -15.13
N LEU A 207 -0.94 -8.02 -14.45
CA LEU A 207 0.44 -7.71 -14.10
C LEU A 207 1.33 -7.49 -15.32
N GLU A 208 1.00 -8.13 -16.45
CA GLU A 208 1.72 -7.95 -17.72
C GLU A 208 1.33 -6.66 -18.45
N SER A 209 0.16 -6.08 -18.13
CA SER A 209 -0.37 -4.87 -18.78
C SER A 209 -0.16 -3.57 -18.00
N ASP A 210 0.09 -3.65 -16.69
CA ASP A 210 0.34 -2.52 -15.77
C ASP A 210 1.82 -2.07 -15.81
#